data_AF-A0A840NEN0-F1
#
_entry.id   AF-A0A840NEN0-F1
#
_cell.length_a   1.000
_cell.length_b   1.000
_cell.length_c   1.000
_cell.angle_alpha   90.00
_cell.angle_beta   90.00
_cell.angle_gamma   90.00
#
_symmetry.space_group_name_H-M   'P 1'
#
loop_
_entity.id
_entity.type
_entity.pdbx_description
1 polymer ?
#
loop_
_entity_poly.entity_id
_entity_poly.type
_entity_poly.pdbx_seq_one_letter_code
_entity_poly.pdbx_strand_id
1 'polypeptide(L)'
;MTVTGEVAVMLDVLGYRQGDNRILDAIALVGPNMEVEELDFDGEKSTHFIFKPSGTDFIFEDDVLVSIMIRTQPDSKDETYALYPRPTALVDGLSPTASRTEVTALLGTPERVGPNFDRYEANGRYLHFEFDSDEHVTMISTLLEPI
;
A
#
# COMPACT_ATOMS: atom_id res chain seq x y z
N MET A 1 14.60 1.10 7.91
CA MET A 1 14.75 2.58 7.97
C MET A 1 13.49 3.23 8.54
N THR A 2 13.45 4.56 8.67
CA THR A 2 12.19 5.28 8.95
C THR A 2 11.72 6.07 7.73
N VAL A 3 10.45 5.91 7.34
CA VAL A 3 9.75 6.69 6.32
C VAL A 3 8.65 7.53 6.98
N THR A 4 8.38 8.71 6.43
CA THR A 4 7.32 9.62 6.88
C THR A 4 6.34 9.94 5.74
N GLY A 5 5.25 10.62 6.07
CA GLY A 5 4.09 10.81 5.19
C GLY A 5 2.92 9.90 5.61
N GLU A 6 1.88 9.88 4.79
CA GLU A 6 0.65 9.12 5.06
C GLU A 6 0.89 7.60 5.06
N VAL A 7 1.92 7.11 4.35
CA VAL A 7 2.31 5.70 4.38
C VAL A 7 2.77 5.25 5.78
N ALA A 8 3.27 6.17 6.61
CA ALA A 8 3.67 5.82 7.97
C ALA A 8 2.46 5.44 8.84
N VAL A 9 1.31 6.08 8.61
CA VAL A 9 0.03 5.71 9.26
C VAL A 9 -0.41 4.33 8.80
N MET A 10 -0.28 4.05 7.49
CA MET A 10 -0.64 2.76 6.90
C MET A 10 0.24 1.62 7.42
N LEU A 11 1.56 1.84 7.55
CA LEU A 11 2.48 0.87 8.14
C LEU A 11 2.17 0.60 9.62
N ASP A 12 1.77 1.62 10.38
CA ASP A 12 1.51 1.51 11.84
C ASP A 12 0.26 0.67 12.16
N VAL A 13 -0.73 0.65 11.25
CA VAL A 13 -1.98 -0.09 11.46
C VAL A 13 -1.90 -1.58 11.08
N LEU A 14 -0.82 -1.99 10.41
CA LEU A 14 -0.60 -3.40 10.05
C LEU A 14 -0.49 -4.30 11.29
N GLY A 15 -1.22 -5.41 11.26
CA GLY A 15 -1.28 -6.39 12.35
C GLY A 15 -2.44 -6.19 13.32
N TYR A 16 -3.23 -5.12 13.18
CA TYR A 16 -4.48 -4.98 13.93
C TYR A 16 -5.61 -5.79 13.31
N ARG A 17 -6.55 -6.22 14.16
CA ARG A 17 -7.72 -6.98 13.74
C ARG A 17 -8.81 -6.07 13.18
N GLN A 18 -9.61 -6.60 12.29
CA GLN A 18 -10.82 -5.96 11.78
C GLN A 18 -11.69 -5.47 12.96
N GLY A 19 -12.14 -4.22 12.89
CA GLY A 19 -12.89 -3.56 13.95
C GLY A 19 -12.05 -2.86 15.02
N ASP A 20 -10.71 -2.94 14.96
CA ASP A 20 -9.85 -2.14 15.81
C ASP A 20 -9.88 -0.66 15.40
N ASN A 21 -10.15 0.22 16.38
CA ASN A 21 -10.28 1.66 16.13
C ASN A 21 -9.00 2.31 15.57
N ARG A 22 -7.83 1.70 15.77
CA ARG A 22 -6.56 2.23 15.21
C ARG A 22 -6.55 2.20 13.69
N ILE A 23 -7.27 1.26 13.06
CA ILE A 23 -7.40 1.19 11.60
C ILE A 23 -8.19 2.39 11.05
N LEU A 24 -9.03 3.03 11.88
CA LEU A 24 -9.82 4.19 11.47
C LEU A 24 -8.95 5.38 11.05
N ASP A 25 -7.75 5.51 11.60
CA ASP A 25 -6.81 6.57 11.22
C ASP A 25 -6.38 6.42 9.74
N ALA A 26 -6.14 5.19 9.29
CA ALA A 26 -5.83 4.91 7.89
C ALA A 26 -7.08 5.03 6.99
N ILE A 27 -8.26 4.59 7.45
CA ILE A 27 -9.53 4.75 6.71
C ILE A 27 -9.87 6.23 6.51
N ALA A 28 -9.60 7.08 7.50
CA ALA A 28 -9.83 8.53 7.40
C ALA A 28 -9.02 9.19 6.28
N LEU A 29 -7.87 8.62 5.90
CA LEU A 29 -7.05 9.12 4.80
C LEU A 29 -7.66 8.85 3.42
N VAL A 30 -8.33 7.70 3.26
CA VAL A 30 -8.89 7.20 1.99
C VAL A 30 -10.35 7.55 1.78
N GLY A 31 -11.08 7.88 2.85
CA GLY A 31 -12.47 8.34 2.80
C GLY A 31 -13.51 7.22 2.99
N PRO A 32 -14.81 7.59 3.01
CA PRO A 32 -15.87 6.72 3.54
C PRO A 32 -16.46 5.72 2.53
N ASN A 33 -16.13 5.83 1.23
CA ASN A 33 -16.76 5.06 0.17
C ASN A 33 -16.08 3.69 0.01
N MET A 34 -16.41 2.79 0.94
CA MET A 34 -15.87 1.45 1.04
C MET A 34 -16.85 0.40 0.52
N GLU A 35 -16.35 -0.54 -0.26
CA GLU A 35 -16.98 -1.81 -0.56
C GLU A 35 -16.25 -2.92 0.23
N VAL A 36 -16.96 -3.98 0.61
CA VAL A 36 -16.36 -5.14 1.29
C VAL A 36 -16.55 -6.36 0.41
N GLU A 37 -15.45 -7.05 0.15
CA GLU A 37 -15.43 -8.32 -0.59
C GLU A 37 -14.79 -9.41 0.28
N GLU A 38 -15.42 -10.58 0.34
CA GLU A 38 -14.87 -11.76 1.00
C GLU A 38 -14.41 -12.75 -0.08
N LEU A 39 -13.15 -13.14 -0.02
CA LEU A 39 -12.53 -14.07 -0.96
C LEU A 39 -12.11 -15.34 -0.20
N ASP A 40 -12.35 -16.50 -0.81
CA ASP A 40 -11.94 -17.80 -0.31
C ASP A 40 -11.14 -18.49 -1.43
N PHE A 41 -9.83 -18.59 -1.24
CA PHE A 41 -8.93 -19.27 -2.16
C PHE A 41 -8.30 -20.47 -1.45
N ASP A 42 -8.71 -21.67 -1.86
CA ASP A 42 -8.21 -22.94 -1.30
C ASP A 42 -8.34 -23.05 0.24
N GLY A 43 -9.38 -22.41 0.81
CA GLY A 43 -9.63 -22.38 2.25
C GLY A 43 -8.95 -21.22 2.99
N GLU A 44 -8.11 -20.43 2.32
CA GLU A 44 -7.58 -19.17 2.85
C GLU A 44 -8.60 -18.06 2.61
N LYS A 45 -9.15 -17.55 3.71
CA LYS A 45 -10.14 -16.48 3.69
C LYS A 45 -9.46 -15.14 3.82
N SER A 46 -9.78 -14.25 2.89
CA SER A 46 -9.42 -12.85 2.97
C SER A 46 -10.65 -11.96 2.91
N THR A 47 -10.58 -10.84 3.60
CA THR A 47 -11.57 -9.76 3.51
C THR A 47 -10.88 -8.54 2.94
N HIS A 48 -11.46 -7.97 1.89
CA HIS A 48 -10.93 -6.82 1.20
C HIS A 48 -11.86 -5.64 1.46
N PHE A 49 -11.33 -4.57 2.06
CA PHE A 49 -12.00 -3.28 2.06
C PHE A 49 -11.50 -2.48 0.86
N ILE A 50 -12.39 -2.30 -0.11
CA ILE A 50 -12.08 -1.74 -1.42
C ILE A 50 -12.54 -0.29 -1.46
N PHE A 51 -11.61 0.63 -1.69
CA PHE A 51 -11.86 2.06 -1.80
C PHE A 51 -11.52 2.54 -3.21
N LYS A 52 -12.28 2.09 -4.22
CA LYS A 52 -12.10 2.47 -5.63
C LYS A 52 -11.94 3.99 -5.84
N PRO A 53 -12.75 4.87 -5.23
CA PRO A 53 -12.62 6.32 -5.39
C PRO A 53 -11.32 6.93 -4.86
N SER A 54 -10.53 6.19 -4.08
CA SER A 54 -9.24 6.63 -3.53
C SER A 54 -8.10 5.67 -3.89
N GLY A 55 -8.31 4.77 -4.85
CA GLY A 55 -7.24 3.92 -5.38
C GLY A 55 -6.67 2.93 -4.36
N THR A 56 -7.36 2.65 -3.26
CA THR A 56 -6.77 1.95 -2.11
C THR A 56 -7.56 0.72 -1.70
N ASP A 57 -6.86 -0.37 -1.40
CA ASP A 57 -7.46 -1.60 -0.87
C ASP A 57 -6.78 -1.98 0.45
N PHE A 58 -7.56 -2.41 1.44
CA PHE A 58 -7.05 -2.98 2.69
C PHE A 58 -7.35 -4.47 2.66
N ILE A 59 -6.34 -5.29 2.89
CA ILE A 59 -6.42 -6.75 2.80
C ILE A 59 -6.25 -7.33 4.19
N PHE A 60 -7.25 -8.09 4.60
CA PHE A 60 -7.28 -8.80 5.86
C PHE A 60 -7.17 -10.30 5.62
N GLU A 61 -6.30 -10.97 6.37
CA GLU A 61 -6.19 -12.43 6.43
C GLU A 61 -6.43 -12.86 7.88
N ASP A 62 -7.33 -13.83 8.11
CA ASP A 62 -7.74 -14.24 9.47
C ASP A 62 -8.16 -13.04 10.38
N ASP A 63 -8.87 -12.09 9.77
CA ASP A 63 -9.26 -10.78 10.28
C ASP A 63 -8.09 -9.83 10.62
N VAL A 64 -6.83 -10.15 10.30
CA VAL A 64 -5.66 -9.30 10.57
C VAL A 64 -5.34 -8.48 9.32
N LEU A 65 -5.19 -7.16 9.47
CA LEU A 65 -4.77 -6.29 8.37
C LEU A 65 -3.31 -6.60 8.00
N VAL A 66 -3.12 -7.24 6.85
CA VAL A 66 -1.80 -7.68 6.37
C VAL A 66 -1.25 -6.81 5.25
N SER A 67 -2.11 -6.12 4.49
CA SER A 67 -1.65 -5.27 3.41
C SER A 67 -2.57 -4.08 3.17
N ILE A 68 -1.99 -2.97 2.74
CA ILE A 68 -2.69 -1.83 2.17
C ILE A 68 -2.04 -1.52 0.83
N MET A 69 -2.81 -1.60 -0.25
CA MET A 69 -2.36 -1.39 -1.64
C MET A 69 -2.88 -0.05 -2.15
N ILE A 70 -2.01 0.80 -2.69
CA ILE A 70 -2.29 2.21 -3.00
C ILE A 70 -1.87 2.51 -4.43
N ARG A 71 -2.81 2.91 -5.28
CA ARG A 71 -2.55 3.28 -6.68
C ARG A 71 -2.11 4.74 -6.78
N THR A 72 -0.92 4.95 -7.35
CA THR A 72 -0.37 6.29 -7.61
C THR A 72 -0.52 6.71 -9.07
N GLN A 73 -0.79 5.74 -9.95
CA GLN A 73 -1.10 5.92 -11.36
C GLN A 73 -2.38 5.15 -11.75
N PRO A 74 -3.02 5.45 -12.90
CA PRO A 74 -4.20 4.73 -13.35
C PRO A 74 -3.91 3.23 -13.47
N ASP A 75 -4.80 2.41 -12.93
CA ASP A 75 -4.66 0.96 -12.98
C ASP A 75 -5.08 0.42 -14.35
N SER A 76 -4.12 -0.14 -15.09
CA SER A 76 -4.37 -0.70 -16.43
C SER A 76 -5.16 -2.00 -16.41
N LYS A 77 -5.30 -2.66 -15.25
CA LYS A 77 -6.08 -3.89 -15.08
C LYS A 77 -7.51 -3.60 -14.63
N ASP A 78 -7.74 -2.50 -13.92
CA ASP A 78 -9.06 -2.06 -13.50
C ASP A 78 -9.17 -0.52 -13.51
N GLU A 79 -9.65 0.02 -14.63
CA GLU A 79 -9.83 1.46 -14.84
C GLU A 79 -10.89 2.10 -13.91
N THR A 80 -11.61 1.30 -13.11
CA THR A 80 -12.59 1.83 -12.15
C THR A 80 -11.96 2.40 -10.89
N TYR A 81 -10.67 2.12 -10.64
CA TYR A 81 -9.92 2.76 -9.55
C TYR A 81 -9.51 4.18 -9.93
N ALA A 82 -9.76 5.12 -9.02
CA ALA A 82 -9.15 6.43 -9.05
C ALA A 82 -7.74 6.39 -8.45
N LEU A 83 -7.05 7.54 -8.47
CA LEU A 83 -5.76 7.70 -7.80
C LEU A 83 -5.96 8.00 -6.31
N TYR A 84 -4.91 7.73 -5.53
CA TYR A 84 -4.86 8.17 -4.14
C TYR A 84 -5.13 9.68 -4.02
N PRO A 85 -5.97 10.15 -3.07
CA PRO A 85 -6.43 11.55 -3.04
C PRO A 85 -5.33 12.59 -2.83
N ARG A 86 -4.25 12.21 -2.15
CA ARG A 86 -3.12 13.10 -1.80
C ARG A 86 -1.79 12.42 -2.13
N PRO A 87 -1.51 12.18 -3.42
CA PRO A 87 -0.46 11.26 -3.82
C PRO A 87 0.95 11.82 -3.50
N THR A 88 1.12 13.14 -3.43
CA THR A 88 2.37 13.79 -2.97
C THR A 88 2.57 13.76 -1.46
N ALA A 89 1.58 13.34 -0.67
CA ALA A 89 1.67 13.21 0.79
C ALA A 89 1.91 11.76 1.24
N LEU A 90 1.94 10.80 0.32
CA LEU A 90 2.10 9.38 0.64
C LEU A 90 3.45 9.08 1.29
N VAL A 91 4.53 9.46 0.62
CA VAL A 91 5.90 9.29 1.12
C VAL A 91 6.61 10.63 1.01
N ASP A 92 7.00 11.20 2.15
CA ASP A 92 7.71 12.47 2.14
C ASP A 92 9.03 12.34 1.36
N GLY A 93 9.24 13.24 0.41
CA GLY A 93 10.44 13.25 -0.43
C GLY A 93 10.35 12.40 -1.71
N LEU A 94 9.23 11.74 -1.99
CA LEU A 94 8.98 11.10 -3.28
C LEU A 94 7.84 11.78 -4.05
N SER A 95 8.05 11.91 -5.36
CA SER A 95 6.94 12.12 -6.29
C SER A 95 6.07 10.86 -6.33
N PRO A 96 4.74 10.97 -6.54
CA PRO A 96 3.89 9.79 -6.70
C PRO A 96 4.22 8.93 -7.92
N THR A 97 4.94 9.51 -8.89
CA THR A 97 5.48 8.82 -10.06
C THR A 97 7.01 8.82 -10.01
N ALA A 98 7.61 8.74 -8.82
CA ALA A 98 9.06 8.65 -8.68
C ALA A 98 9.60 7.47 -9.50
N SER A 99 10.76 7.66 -10.11
CA SER A 99 11.50 6.59 -10.75
C SER A 99 12.05 5.60 -9.71
N ARG A 100 12.29 4.36 -10.12
CA ARG A 100 12.96 3.33 -9.30
C ARG A 100 14.29 3.81 -8.71
N THR A 101 15.02 4.62 -9.47
CA THR A 101 16.28 5.25 -9.01
C THR A 101 16.05 6.28 -7.90
N GLU A 102 15.01 7.11 -8.01
CA GLU A 102 14.65 8.07 -6.95
C GLU A 102 14.17 7.37 -5.67
N VAL A 103 13.40 6.30 -5.81
CA VAL A 103 13.00 5.44 -4.68
C VAL A 103 14.24 4.88 -3.98
N THR A 104 15.16 4.28 -4.74
CA THR A 104 16.43 3.73 -4.21
C THR A 104 17.31 4.82 -3.57
N ALA A 105 17.35 6.02 -4.15
CA ALA A 105 18.13 7.13 -3.62
C ALA A 105 17.61 7.61 -2.26
N LEU A 106 16.28 7.57 -2.05
CA LEU A 106 15.68 7.93 -0.76
C LEU A 106 15.79 6.78 0.26
N LEU A 107 15.48 5.56 -0.16
CA LEU A 107 15.25 4.42 0.72
C LEU A 107 16.51 3.55 0.94
N GLY A 108 17.54 3.74 0.14
CA GLY A 108 18.75 2.92 0.18
C GLY A 108 18.58 1.60 -0.56
N THR A 109 19.26 0.55 -0.11
CA THR A 109 19.22 -0.76 -0.78
C THR A 109 17.92 -1.50 -0.46
N PRO A 110 17.17 -1.97 -1.48
CA PRO A 110 16.00 -2.82 -1.25
C PRO A 110 16.39 -4.15 -0.62
N GLU A 111 15.52 -4.66 0.25
CA GLU A 111 15.63 -6.01 0.82
C GLU A 111 15.39 -7.07 -0.26
N ARG A 112 14.45 -6.81 -1.17
CA ARG A 112 14.15 -7.70 -2.31
C ARG A 112 13.91 -6.90 -3.57
N VAL A 113 14.49 -7.40 -4.66
CA VAL A 113 14.37 -6.84 -6.01
C VAL A 113 13.65 -7.85 -6.89
N GLY A 114 12.59 -7.40 -7.56
CA GLY A 114 11.86 -8.13 -8.57
C GLY A 114 12.02 -7.51 -9.96
N PRO A 115 11.44 -8.15 -11.01
CA PRO A 115 11.49 -7.62 -12.37
C PRO A 115 10.88 -6.22 -12.48
N ASN A 116 9.75 -5.99 -11.82
CA ASN A 116 8.96 -4.76 -11.87
C ASN A 116 8.61 -4.23 -10.46
N PHE A 117 9.35 -4.67 -9.44
CA PHE A 117 9.10 -4.23 -8.07
C PHE A 117 10.37 -4.18 -7.24
N ASP A 118 10.34 -3.38 -6.17
CA ASP A 118 11.33 -3.39 -5.09
C ASP A 118 10.61 -3.38 -3.74
N ARG A 119 11.19 -4.09 -2.75
CA ARG A 119 10.69 -4.14 -1.38
C ARG A 119 11.76 -3.65 -0.41
N TYR A 120 11.35 -2.85 0.57
CA TYR A 120 12.21 -2.20 1.55
C TYR A 120 11.70 -2.46 2.97
N GLU A 121 12.61 -2.58 3.92
CA GLU A 121 12.27 -2.53 5.35
C GLU A 121 12.09 -1.09 5.83
N ALA A 122 10.87 -0.74 6.20
CA ALA A 122 10.48 0.60 6.63
C ALA A 122 9.58 0.51 7.87
N ASN A 123 9.90 1.30 8.90
CA ASN A 123 9.13 1.41 10.14
C ASN A 123 8.83 0.05 10.82
N GLY A 124 9.74 -0.93 10.71
CA GLY A 124 9.54 -2.28 11.28
C GLY A 124 8.50 -3.13 10.55
N ARG A 125 8.23 -2.79 9.29
CA ARG A 125 7.35 -3.48 8.34
C ARG A 125 8.00 -3.45 6.94
N TYR A 126 7.27 -3.90 5.93
CA TYR A 126 7.72 -3.83 4.54
C TYR A 126 6.93 -2.78 3.76
N LEU A 127 7.67 -2.06 2.93
CA LEU A 127 7.14 -1.13 1.94
C LEU A 127 7.57 -1.61 0.56
N HIS A 128 6.59 -1.85 -0.30
CA HIS A 128 6.75 -2.41 -1.62
C HIS A 128 6.34 -1.37 -2.68
N PHE A 129 7.13 -1.25 -3.74
CA PHE A 129 6.88 -0.37 -4.86
C PHE A 129 6.80 -1.21 -6.14
N GLU A 130 5.69 -1.08 -6.87
CA GLU A 130 5.56 -1.60 -8.23
C GLU A 130 5.85 -0.50 -9.24
N PHE A 131 6.47 -0.88 -10.35
CA PHE A 131 6.90 0.02 -11.41
C PHE A 131 6.26 -0.32 -12.75
N ASP A 132 6.00 0.71 -13.56
CA ASP A 132 5.66 0.54 -14.97
C ASP A 132 6.90 0.19 -15.82
N SER A 133 6.71 0.05 -17.15
CA SER A 133 7.78 -0.24 -18.09
C SER A 133 8.83 0.87 -18.21
N ASP A 134 8.50 2.09 -17.79
CA ASP A 134 9.39 3.24 -17.77
C ASP A 134 10.03 3.43 -16.38
N GLU A 135 9.89 2.43 -15.51
CA GLU A 135 10.40 2.38 -14.13
C GLU A 135 9.83 3.45 -13.18
N HIS A 136 8.62 3.97 -13.43
CA HIS A 136 7.94 4.87 -12.50
C HIS A 136 6.96 4.13 -11.60
N VAL A 137 6.86 4.57 -10.34
CA VAL A 137 5.95 3.98 -9.36
C VAL A 137 4.51 4.05 -9.87
N THR A 138 3.82 2.90 -9.87
CA THR A 138 2.39 2.78 -10.19
C THR A 138 1.56 2.40 -8.97
N MET A 139 2.17 1.64 -8.05
CA MET A 139 1.53 1.17 -6.83
C MET A 139 2.53 1.11 -5.68
N ILE A 140 2.03 1.45 -4.50
CA ILE A 140 2.74 1.32 -3.23
C ILE A 140 1.94 0.38 -2.34
N SER A 141 2.58 -0.63 -1.77
CA SER A 141 1.95 -1.56 -0.83
C SER A 141 2.69 -1.59 0.49
N THR A 142 1.95 -1.49 1.59
CA THR A 142 2.48 -1.78 2.93
C THR A 142 2.18 -3.23 3.26
N LEU A 143 3.13 -3.97 3.83
CA LEU A 143 3.00 -5.41 4.04
C LEU A 143 3.41 -5.83 5.45
N LEU A 144 2.61 -6.71 6.04
CA LEU A 144 2.90 -7.44 7.26
C LEU A 144 3.42 -8.83 6.89
N GLU A 145 4.73 -9.01 6.93
CA GLU A 145 5.36 -10.33 6.79
C GLU A 145 6.31 -10.55 7.99
N PRO A 146 6.61 -11.80 8.35
CA PRO A 146 7.67 -12.10 9.33
C PRO A 146 9.00 -11.50 8.86
N ILE A 147 9.65 -10.73 9.75
CA ILE A 147 11.02 -10.21 9.56
C ILE A 147 12.02 -11.25 10.07
#